data_AF-A0A5C9EEJ5-F1
#
_entry.id   AF-A0A5C9EEJ5-F1
#
_cell.length_a   1.000
_cell.length_b   1.000
_cell.length_c   1.000
_cell.angle_alpha   90.00
_cell.angle_beta   90.00
_cell.angle_gamma   90.00
#
_symmetry.space_group_name_H-M   'P 1'
#
loop_
_entity.id
_entity.type
_entity.pdbx_description
1 polymer ?
#
loop_
_entity_poly.entity_id
_entity_poly.type
_entity_poly.pdbx_seq_one_letter_code
_entity_poly.pdbx_strand_id
1 'polypeptide(L)' 'MKRKLNCPNCGASISSKFSVCPECGENLRERLKGGDSINPLTEERTFDETARMAIPNEENGTE' A
#
# COMPACT_ATOMS: atom_id res chain seq x y z
N MET A 1 5.54 3.92 -16.49
CA MET A 1 4.18 4.36 -16.10
C MET A 1 4.30 5.69 -15.36
N LYS A 2 3.53 6.73 -15.77
CA LYS A 2 3.61 8.07 -15.14
C LYS A 2 2.75 8.08 -13.88
N ARG A 3 3.34 8.23 -12.69
CA ARG A 3 2.60 8.38 -11.44
C ARG A 3 1.87 9.73 -11.46
N LYS A 4 0.54 9.70 -11.55
CA LYS A 4 -0.31 10.86 -11.30
C LYS A 4 -0.33 11.07 -9.79
N LEU A 5 -0.09 12.30 -9.36
CA LEU A 5 -0.18 12.67 -7.96
C LEU A 5 -1.49 13.42 -7.75
N ASN A 6 -2.04 13.29 -6.55
CA ASN A 6 -3.24 14.00 -6.14
C ASN A 6 -2.85 15.00 -5.07
N CYS A 7 -3.36 16.22 -5.15
CA CYS A 7 -3.13 17.19 -4.10
C CYS A 7 -3.77 16.68 -2.80
N PRO A 8 -3.02 16.57 -1.69
CA PRO A 8 -3.58 16.10 -0.42
C PRO A 8 -4.54 17.11 0.23
N ASN A 9 -4.57 18.35 -0.25
CA ASN A 9 -5.42 19.41 0.27
C ASN A 9 -6.79 19.45 -0.41
N CYS A 10 -6.82 19.42 -1.75
CA CYS A 10 -8.06 19.53 -2.53
C CYS A 10 -8.41 18.29 -3.37
N GLY A 11 -7.50 17.31 -3.49
CA GLY A 11 -7.70 16.11 -4.32
C GLY A 11 -7.40 16.30 -5.81
N ALA A 12 -7.00 17.50 -6.25
CA ALA A 12 -6.73 17.78 -7.66
C ALA A 12 -5.63 16.90 -8.26
N SER A 13 -5.79 16.54 -9.54
CA SER A 13 -4.78 15.81 -10.29
C SER A 13 -3.60 16.73 -10.64
N ILE A 14 -2.44 16.46 -10.06
CA ILE A 14 -1.22 17.24 -10.21
C ILE A 14 -0.06 16.38 -10.71
N SER A 15 0.94 17.02 -11.32
CA SER A 15 2.18 16.37 -11.73
C SER A 15 3.27 16.55 -10.68
N SER A 16 4.19 15.60 -10.56
CA SER A 16 5.34 15.65 -9.64
C SER A 16 6.29 16.82 -9.90
N LYS A 17 6.14 17.51 -11.04
CA LYS A 17 6.90 18.71 -11.40
C LYS A 17 6.36 19.99 -10.73
N PHE A 18 5.13 19.98 -10.21
CA PHE A 18 4.53 21.16 -9.61
C PHE A 18 5.00 21.31 -8.16
N SER A 19 5.56 22.49 -7.84
CA SER A 19 5.94 22.86 -6.47
C SER A 19 4.75 23.37 -5.65
N VAL A 20 3.71 23.85 -6.32
CA VAL A 20 2.48 24.41 -5.74
C VAL A 20 1.28 23.92 -6.56
N CYS A 21 0.17 23.60 -5.89
CA CYS A 21 -1.05 23.16 -6.58
C CYS A 21 -1.72 24.34 -7.31
N PRO A 22 -1.99 24.26 -8.62
CA PRO A 22 -2.65 25.33 -9.36
C PRO A 22 -4.14 25.48 -9.03
N GLU A 23 -4.76 24.44 -8.44
CA GLU A 23 -6.20 24.45 -8.14
C GLU A 23 -6.51 25.10 -6.78
N CYS A 24 -5.67 24.86 -5.75
CA CYS A 24 -5.92 25.39 -4.40
C CYS A 24 -4.79 26.25 -3.83
N GLY A 25 -3.59 26.25 -4.44
CA GLY A 25 -2.44 27.00 -3.93
C GLY A 25 -1.58 26.27 -2.88
N GLU A 26 -1.83 25.00 -2.58
CA GLU A 26 -1.07 24.23 -1.59
C GLU A 26 0.41 24.03 -1.97
N ASN A 27 1.32 24.15 -1.00
CA ASN A 27 2.76 23.97 -1.22
C ASN A 27 3.17 22.48 -1.22
N LEU A 28 3.36 21.93 -2.42
CA LEU A 28 3.67 20.52 -2.66
C LEU A 28 5.16 20.19 -2.52
N ARG A 29 6.04 21.18 -2.68
CA ARG A 29 7.51 21.01 -2.65
C ARG A 29 8.03 20.41 -1.33
N GLU A 30 7.36 20.71 -0.23
CA GLU A 30 7.70 20.18 1.10
C GLU A 30 7.08 18.79 1.32
N ARG A 31 5.85 18.59 0.84
CA ARG A 31 5.03 17.40 1.09
C ARG A 31 5.43 16.19 0.24
N LEU A 32 5.93 16.42 -0.98
CA LEU A 32 6.22 15.37 -1.97
C LEU A 32 7.70 14.93 -2.01
N LYS A 33 8.52 15.35 -1.03
CA LYS A 33 9.95 14.99 -0.88
C LYS A 33 10.21 13.51 -0.55
N GLY A 34 9.28 12.61 -0.89
CA GLY A 34 9.34 11.17 -0.66
C GLY A 34 9.02 10.43 -1.95
N GLY A 35 9.95 10.47 -2.91
CA GLY A 35 9.92 9.57 -4.05
C GLY A 35 10.36 8.18 -3.62
N ASP A 36 9.46 7.21 -3.76
CA ASP A 36 9.72 5.77 -3.82
C ASP A 36 10.07 5.05 -2.49
N SER A 37 9.03 4.69 -1.75
CA SER A 37 9.02 3.47 -0.94
C SER A 37 7.64 2.82 -1.04
N ILE A 38 7.13 2.70 -2.27
CA ILE A 38 6.07 1.74 -2.51
C ILE A 38 6.81 0.44 -2.77
N ASN A 39 7.14 -0.27 -1.70
CA ASN A 39 7.50 -1.67 -1.79
C ASN A 39 6.31 -2.35 -2.48
N PRO A 40 6.44 -2.95 -3.68
CA PRO A 40 5.37 -3.72 -4.28
C PRO A 40 5.19 -4.99 -3.44
N LEU A 41 4.48 -4.89 -2.32
CA LEU A 41 4.10 -6.01 -1.45
C LEU A 41 3.03 -6.92 -2.09
N THR A 42 3.02 -7.01 -3.42
CA THR A 42 2.18 -7.99 -4.12
C THR A 42 2.96 -8.75 -5.19
N GLU A 43 4.30 -8.75 -5.13
CA GLU A 43 5.11 -9.71 -5.90
C GLU A 43 5.14 -11.05 -5.12
N GLU A 44 4.05 -11.81 -5.25
CA GLU A 44 4.05 -13.25 -5.53
C GLU A 44 5.31 -14.07 -5.14
N ARG A 45 5.15 -14.93 -4.11
CA ARG A 45 5.82 -16.23 -3.83
C ARG A 45 6.49 -16.33 -2.45
N THR A 46 5.77 -16.95 -1.52
CA THR A 46 6.25 -18.18 -0.86
C THR A 46 5.10 -19.18 -0.90
N PHE A 47 5.02 -19.86 -2.03
CA PHE A 47 4.58 -21.24 -2.06
C PHE A 47 5.55 -22.04 -1.17
N ASP A 48 4.98 -22.88 -0.31
CA ASP A 48 5.62 -23.90 0.54
C ASP A 48 5.75 -23.61 2.05
N GLU A 49 5.45 -24.66 2.83
CA GLU A 49 5.81 -24.90 4.23
C GLU A 49 4.84 -24.52 5.38
N THR A 50 3.56 -24.91 5.29
CA THR A 50 2.86 -25.37 6.52
C THR A 50 2.06 -26.65 6.28
N ALA A 51 2.73 -27.59 5.60
CA ALA A 51 2.61 -29.00 5.96
C ALA A 51 3.08 -29.17 7.42
N ARG A 52 2.15 -29.12 8.36
CA ARG A 52 2.24 -29.72 9.70
C ARG A 52 0.81 -29.92 10.18
N MET A 53 0.20 -31.04 9.81
CA MET A 53 0.09 -32.17 10.73
C MET A 53 -0.25 -31.73 12.16
N ALA A 54 -1.54 -31.76 12.47
CA ALA A 54 -2.03 -32.33 13.73
C ALA A 54 -3.53 -32.64 13.55
N ILE A 55 -3.83 -33.89 13.21
CA ILE A 55 -5.06 -34.53 13.67
C ILE A 55 -4.73 -35.01 15.09
N PRO A 56 -5.44 -34.52 16.11
CA PRO A 56 -5.85 -35.41 17.18
C PRO A 56 -7.37 -35.59 17.14
N ASN A 57 -7.77 -36.86 17.04
CA ASN A 57 -9.13 -37.32 17.35
C ASN A 57 -9.45 -36.92 18.79
N GLU A 58 -10.52 -36.16 18.99
CA GLU A 58 -11.17 -36.08 20.30
C GLU A 58 -12.33 -37.08 20.32
N GLU A 59 -11.95 -38.30 20.69
CA GLU A 59 -12.81 -39.30 21.29
C GLU A 59 -13.16 -38.88 22.73
N ASN A 60 -14.43 -38.55 22.99
CA ASN A 60 -15.21 -38.69 24.24
C ASN A 60 -16.41 -37.74 24.14
N GLY A 61 -17.68 -38.18 24.17
CA GLY A 61 -18.25 -39.02 25.21
C GLY A 61 -18.99 -38.12 26.20
N THR A 62 -20.27 -37.82 25.93
CA THR A 62 -21.32 -37.28 26.81
C THR A 62 -22.58 -37.24 25.93
N GLU A 63 -23.76 -37.73 26.27
CA GLU A 63 -24.34 -38.39 27.45
C GLU A 63 -25.69 -38.98 27.01
#